data_AF-G9EPE9-F1
#
_entry.id   AF-G9EPE9-F1
#
_cell.length_a   1.000
_cell.length_b   1.000
_cell.length_c   1.000
_cell.angle_alpha   90.00
_cell.angle_beta   90.00
_cell.angle_gamma   90.00
#
_symmetry.space_group_name_H-M   'P 1'
#
loop_
_entity.id
_entity.type
_entity.pdbx_description
1 polymer ?
#
loop_
_entity_poly.entity_id
_entity_poly.type
_entity_poly.pdbx_seq_one_letter_code
_entity_poly.pdbx_strand_id
1 'polypeptide(L)' 'MNKNELMDVISEKFEDLVIPGFLVEVSPIEADIMGAFVEDALSEDEAMEAAYD' A
#
# COMPACT_ATOMS: atom_id res chain seq x y z
N MET A 1 -6.60 -13.81 -8.60
CA MET A 1 -7.40 -13.47 -7.41
C MET A 1 -8.63 -12.73 -7.91
N ASN A 2 -9.81 -13.22 -7.57
CA ASN A 2 -11.06 -12.51 -7.88
C ASN A 2 -11.17 -11.28 -6.96
N LYS A 3 -11.87 -10.23 -7.40
CA LYS A 3 -12.07 -9.00 -6.62
C LYS A 3 -12.69 -9.28 -5.24
N ASN A 4 -13.62 -10.24 -5.17
CA ASN A 4 -14.26 -10.60 -3.91
C ASN A 4 -13.27 -11.24 -2.93
N GLU A 5 -12.47 -12.20 -3.40
CA GLU A 5 -11.42 -12.84 -2.58
C GLU A 5 -10.40 -11.82 -2.07
N LEU A 6 -10.07 -10.80 -2.87
CA LEU A 6 -9.20 -9.71 -2.44
C LEU A 6 -9.83 -8.83 -1.36
N MET A 7 -11.11 -8.55 -1.46
CA MET A 7 -11.80 -7.79 -0.43
C MET A 7 -11.94 -8.57 0.87
N ASP A 8 -12.12 -9.89 0.78
CA ASP A 8 -12.16 -10.77 1.95
C ASP A 8 -10.81 -10.76 2.70
N VAL A 9 -9.70 -10.93 1.97
CA VAL A 9 -8.34 -10.86 2.55
C VAL A 9 -8.07 -9.49 3.18
N ILE A 10 -8.43 -8.40 2.50
CA ILE A 10 -8.24 -7.04 3.05
C ILE A 10 -9.08 -6.84 4.32
N SER A 11 -10.29 -7.39 4.35
CA SER A 11 -11.18 -7.29 5.53
C SER A 11 -10.58 -8.03 6.73
N GLU A 12 -10.06 -9.24 6.54
CA GLU A 12 -9.35 -10.00 7.58
C GLU A 12 -8.15 -9.21 8.13
N LYS A 13 -7.33 -8.62 7.24
CA LYS A 13 -6.18 -7.80 7.66
C LYS A 13 -6.61 -6.57 8.47
N PHE A 14 -7.74 -5.94 8.14
CA PHE A 14 -8.27 -4.81 8.92
C PHE A 14 -8.73 -5.23 10.32
N GLU A 15 -9.31 -6.41 10.48
CA GLU A 15 -9.68 -6.94 11.79
C GLU A 15 -8.45 -7.13 12.68
N ASP A 16 -7.37 -7.68 12.14
CA ASP A 16 -6.12 -7.84 12.88
C ASP A 16 -5.49 -6.50 13.27
N LEU A 17 -5.56 -5.49 12.38
CA LEU A 17 -5.03 -4.14 12.62
C LEU A 17 -5.73 -3.38 13.76
N VAL A 18 -6.88 -3.86 14.27
CA VAL A 18 -7.51 -3.33 15.49
C VAL A 18 -6.67 -3.65 16.73
N ILE A 19 -5.82 -4.68 16.69
CA ILE A 19 -4.95 -5.07 17.81
C ILE A 19 -3.73 -4.13 17.84
N PRO A 20 -3.51 -3.38 18.94
CA PRO A 20 -2.37 -2.47 19.03
C PRO A 20 -1.02 -3.19 18.87
N GLY A 21 -0.19 -2.69 17.97
CA GLY A 21 1.14 -3.24 17.69
C GLY A 21 1.15 -4.46 16.75
N PHE A 22 0.00 -4.89 16.23
CA PHE A 22 -0.04 -5.89 15.17
C PHE A 22 0.55 -5.32 13.87
N LEU A 23 1.37 -6.12 13.19
CA LEU A 23 2.01 -5.76 11.92
C LEU A 23 1.57 -6.78 10.88
N VAL A 24 1.13 -6.29 9.73
CA VAL A 24 0.68 -7.12 8.61
C VAL A 24 1.37 -6.69 7.33
N GLU A 25 1.75 -7.65 6.51
CA GLU A 25 2.28 -7.37 5.17
C GLU A 25 1.15 -7.05 4.20
N VAL A 26 1.37 -6.01 3.39
CA VAL A 26 0.44 -5.57 2.34
C VAL A 26 1.18 -5.53 1.01
N SER A 27 0.58 -6.14 0.00
CA SER A 27 1.02 -6.01 -1.38
C SER A 27 0.68 -4.60 -1.92
N PRO A 28 1.30 -4.14 -3.02
CA PRO A 28 1.02 -2.82 -3.57
C PRO A 28 -0.46 -2.59 -3.88
N ILE A 29 -1.16 -3.61 -4.40
CA ILE A 29 -2.59 -3.52 -4.73
C ILE A 29 -3.44 -3.42 -3.47
N GLU A 30 -3.10 -4.17 -2.42
CA GLU A 30 -3.80 -4.08 -1.13
C GLU A 30 -3.55 -2.72 -0.48
N ALA A 31 -2.31 -2.24 -0.49
CA ALA A 31 -1.94 -0.94 0.09
C ALA A 31 -2.68 0.23 -0.60
N ASP A 32 -2.84 0.18 -1.92
CA ASP A 32 -3.62 1.16 -2.68
C ASP A 32 -5.10 1.16 -2.26
N ILE A 33 -5.72 -0.03 -2.17
CA ILE A 33 -7.11 -0.18 -1.71
C ILE A 33 -7.28 0.26 -0.25
N MET A 34 -6.31 -0.07 0.60
CA MET A 34 -6.31 0.29 2.02
C MET A 34 -5.98 1.77 2.27
N GLY A 35 -5.55 2.52 1.23
CA GLY A 35 -5.06 3.89 1.37
C GLY A 35 -3.75 3.99 2.17
N ALA A 36 -3.03 2.87 2.29
CA ALA A 36 -1.75 2.76 2.99
C ALA A 36 -0.55 2.91 2.05
N PHE A 37 -0.79 2.98 0.73
CA PHE A 37 0.26 3.25 -0.24
C PHE A 37 0.61 4.74 -0.23
N VAL A 38 1.90 5.03 -0.05
CA VAL A 38 2.48 6.37 -0.23
C VAL A 38 3.49 6.25 -1.35
N GLU A 39 3.28 7.00 -2.43
CA GLU A 39 4.22 7.06 -3.54
C GLU A 39 5.44 7.87 -3.11
N ASP A 40 6.46 7.17 -2.62
CA ASP A 40 7.79 7.72 -2.29
C ASP A 40 8.79 7.50 -3.43
N ALA A 41 8.30 7.06 -4.60
CA ALA A 41 9.11 6.99 -5.80
C ALA A 41 9.32 8.40 -6.36
N LEU A 42 10.51 8.66 -6.90
CA LEU A 42 10.79 9.91 -7.63
C LEU A 42 9.75 10.11 -8.72
N SER A 43 9.05 11.24 -8.66
CA SER A 43 8.23 11.70 -9.79
C SER A 43 9.13 12.00 -10.99
N GLU A 44 8.54 12.04 -12.19
CA GLU A 44 9.27 12.37 -13.43
C GLU A 44 10.00 13.71 -13.33
N ASP A 45 9.34 14.72 -12.75
CA ASP A 45 9.90 16.05 -12.54
C ASP A 45 11.07 16.03 -11.55
N GLU A 46 10.92 15.32 -10.41
CA GLU A 46 11.99 15.17 -9.43
C GLU A 46 13.19 14.38 -10.01
N ALA A 47 12.93 13.37 -10.83
CA ALA A 47 13.98 12.60 -11.51
C ALA A 47 14.74 13.46 -12.52
N MET A 48 14.05 14.37 -13.22
CA MET A 48 14.67 15.32 -14.15
C MET A 48 15.53 16.34 -13.40
N GLU A 49 15.03 16.94 -12.32
CA GLU A 49 15.79 17.88 -11.47
C GLU A 49 17.03 17.20 -10.84
N ALA A 50 16.89 15.96 -10.36
CA ALA A 50 18.01 15.20 -9.79
C ALA A 50 19.11 14.85 -10.81
N ALA A 51 18.82 14.88 -12.11
CA ALA A 51 19.82 14.64 -13.16
C ALA A 51 20.72 15.87 -13.44
N TYR A 52 20.36 17.05 -12.92
CA TYR A 52 21.10 18.30 -13.13
C TYR A 52 21.98 18.73 -11.92
N ASP A 53 21.91 18.03 -10.79
CA ASP A 53 22.81 18.14 -9.62
C ASP A 53 24.03 17.20 -9.76
#